data_AF-A0A6G1S1V1-F1
#
_entry.id   AF-A0A6G1S1V1-F1
#
_cell.length_a   1.000
_cell.length_b   1.000
_cell.length_c   1.000
_cell.angle_alpha   90.00
_cell.angle_beta   90.00
_cell.angle_gamma   90.00
#
_symmetry.space_group_name_H-M   'P 1'
#
loop_
_entity.id
_entity.type
_entity.pdbx_description
1 polymer ?
#
loop_
_entity_poly.entity_id
_entity_poly.type
_entity_poly.pdbx_seq_one_letter_code
_entity_poly.pdbx_strand_id
1 'polypeptide(L)'
;KGVKRKAVSGYQSHDDSSENSECSFPFKYTYGVNAWKHWVKSRHVVEELPELEELKSTKSVKLKEDLLSHTSAELNYGLTHFVNEIRRPNGENYAPDSIYYLCLGIQEYLYG
;
A
#
# COMPACT_ATOMS: atom_id res chain seq x y z
N LYS A 1 -54.76 9.14 -8.52
CA LYS A 1 -54.64 7.73 -8.99
C LYS A 1 -53.15 7.51 -9.27
N GLY A 2 -52.32 6.86 -8.47
CA GLY A 2 -52.52 5.67 -7.65
C GLY A 2 -51.59 4.57 -8.19
N VAL A 3 -50.36 4.53 -7.66
CA VAL A 3 -49.31 3.48 -7.64
C VAL A 3 -49.58 2.20 -8.41
N LYS A 4 -48.59 1.68 -9.18
CA LYS A 4 -48.16 0.26 -9.12
C LYS A 4 -46.66 0.09 -9.39
N ARG A 5 -45.98 -0.40 -8.35
CA ARG A 5 -44.61 -0.94 -8.36
C ARG A 5 -44.61 -2.26 -9.14
N LYS A 6 -43.52 -2.59 -9.83
CA LYS A 6 -43.22 -3.95 -10.28
C LYS A 6 -41.84 -4.32 -9.74
N ALA A 7 -41.86 -5.21 -8.74
CA ALA A 7 -40.72 -6.02 -8.39
C ALA A 7 -40.68 -7.20 -9.38
N VAL A 8 -39.50 -7.56 -9.89
CA VAL A 8 -39.25 -8.95 -10.28
C VAL A 8 -37.82 -9.31 -9.90
N SER A 9 -37.76 -10.26 -8.98
CA SER A 9 -36.57 -10.95 -8.52
C SER A 9 -36.15 -11.92 -9.61
N GLY A 10 -35.06 -11.62 -10.31
CA GLY A 10 -34.33 -12.60 -11.10
C GLY A 10 -33.17 -13.10 -10.26
N TYR A 11 -33.34 -14.24 -9.58
CA TYR A 11 -32.19 -14.99 -9.08
C TYR A 11 -31.48 -15.57 -10.29
N GLN A 12 -30.45 -14.87 -10.79
CA GLN A 12 -29.45 -15.46 -11.66
C GLN A 12 -28.40 -16.11 -10.76
N SER A 13 -28.61 -17.39 -10.48
CA SER A 13 -27.55 -18.28 -10.02
C SER A 13 -26.55 -18.43 -11.16
N HIS A 14 -25.47 -17.65 -11.12
CA HIS A 14 -24.29 -17.94 -11.90
C HIS A 14 -23.38 -18.79 -11.02
N ASP A 15 -23.55 -20.09 -11.14
CA ASP A 15 -22.54 -21.08 -10.81
C ASP A 15 -21.38 -20.83 -11.81
N ASP A 16 -20.51 -19.86 -11.52
CA ASP A 16 -19.15 -19.93 -12.06
C ASP A 16 -18.31 -20.62 -11.01
N SER A 17 -18.19 -21.92 -11.17
CA SER A 17 -16.97 -22.61 -10.82
C SER A 17 -15.84 -22.06 -11.71
N SER A 18 -15.45 -20.79 -11.47
CA SER A 18 -14.19 -20.27 -11.94
C SER A 18 -13.14 -20.91 -11.05
N GLU A 19 -12.69 -22.04 -11.56
CA GLU A 19 -11.50 -22.78 -11.21
C GLU A 19 -10.48 -21.86 -10.55
N ASN A 20 -9.96 -22.32 -9.42
CA ASN A 20 -8.76 -21.87 -8.76
C ASN A 20 -7.69 -21.49 -9.80
N SER A 21 -7.81 -20.26 -10.32
CA SER A 21 -6.75 -19.58 -11.00
C SER A 21 -5.82 -19.32 -9.85
N GLU A 22 -4.90 -20.26 -9.61
CA GLU A 22 -3.67 -19.96 -8.92
C GLU A 22 -3.17 -18.71 -9.63
N CYS A 23 -3.50 -17.57 -9.04
CA CYS A 23 -3.17 -16.28 -9.58
C CYS A 23 -1.69 -16.16 -9.27
N SER A 24 -0.89 -16.90 -10.03
CA SER A 24 0.54 -16.82 -10.10
C SER A 24 0.84 -15.51 -10.82
N PHE A 25 0.39 -14.39 -10.26
CA PHE A 25 1.21 -13.21 -10.27
C PHE A 25 2.45 -13.64 -9.48
N PRO A 26 3.60 -13.87 -10.15
CA PRO A 26 4.82 -14.17 -9.43
C PRO A 26 4.96 -13.08 -8.37
N PHE A 27 5.09 -13.51 -7.13
CA PHE A 27 5.23 -12.61 -6.02
C PHE A 27 6.49 -11.78 -6.27
N LYS A 28 6.32 -10.51 -6.62
CA LYS A 28 7.42 -9.65 -7.04
C LYS A 28 7.76 -8.75 -5.87
N TYR A 29 8.79 -9.11 -5.11
CA TYR A 29 9.40 -8.24 -4.10
C TYR A 29 9.65 -6.82 -4.62
N THR A 30 9.93 -6.67 -5.93
CA THR A 30 10.16 -5.39 -6.59
C THR A 30 8.98 -4.43 -6.46
N TYR A 31 7.74 -4.93 -6.36
CA TYR A 31 6.56 -4.08 -6.15
C TYR A 31 6.58 -3.42 -4.77
N GLY A 32 6.81 -4.21 -3.71
CA GLY A 32 6.95 -3.71 -2.34
C GLY A 32 8.13 -2.74 -2.19
N VAL A 33 9.30 -3.13 -2.72
CA VAL A 33 10.51 -2.31 -2.66
C VAL A 33 10.35 -0.99 -3.44
N ASN A 34 9.73 -1.01 -4.62
CA ASN A 34 9.51 0.22 -5.39
C ASN A 34 8.49 1.14 -4.71
N ALA A 35 7.45 0.60 -4.10
CA ALA A 35 6.50 1.38 -3.31
C ALA A 35 7.19 2.06 -2.12
N TRP A 36 8.06 1.35 -1.40
CA TRP A 36 8.89 1.91 -0.34
C TRP A 36 9.75 3.08 -0.85
N LYS A 37 10.51 2.86 -1.94
CA LYS A 37 11.36 3.90 -2.54
C LYS A 37 10.56 5.14 -2.93
N HIS A 38 9.39 4.96 -3.53
CA HIS A 38 8.51 6.07 -3.89
C HIS A 38 7.99 6.82 -2.67
N TRP A 39 7.62 6.11 -1.62
CA TRP A 39 7.15 6.72 -0.38
C TRP A 39 8.24 7.52 0.32
N VAL A 40 9.45 6.97 0.45
CA VAL A 40 10.62 7.68 0.99
C VAL A 40 10.92 8.94 0.16
N LYS A 41 10.89 8.86 -1.18
CA LYS A 41 11.06 10.04 -2.05
C LYS A 41 9.97 11.08 -1.83
N SER A 42 8.71 10.67 -1.71
CA SER A 42 7.61 11.59 -1.45
C SER A 42 7.74 12.32 -0.12
N ARG A 43 8.33 11.66 0.90
CA ARG A 43 8.64 12.26 2.20
C ARG A 43 9.74 13.32 2.10
N HIS A 44 10.82 13.05 1.36
CA HIS A 44 11.90 14.04 1.17
C HIS A 44 11.44 15.30 0.44
N VAL A 45 10.55 15.19 -0.54
CA VAL A 45 9.98 16.35 -1.26
C VAL A 45 9.12 17.22 -0.33
N VAL A 46 8.45 16.60 0.65
CA VAL A 46 7.65 17.34 1.66
C VAL A 46 8.55 18.04 2.68
N GLU A 47 9.73 17.50 2.98
CA GLU A 47 10.72 18.12 3.89
C GLU A 47 11.42 19.33 3.26
N GLU A 48 11.52 19.40 1.93
CA GLU A 48 12.14 20.54 1.22
C GLU A 48 11.19 21.74 1.04
N LEU A 49 9.89 21.60 1.31
CA LEU A 49 8.94 22.72 1.32
C LEU A 49 8.91 23.39 2.71
N PRO A 50 9.49 24.59 2.89
CA PRO A 50 9.69 25.20 4.22
C PRO A 50 8.39 25.74 4.87
N GLU A 51 7.27 25.75 4.15
CA GLU A 51 6.07 26.48 4.55
C GLU A 51 5.08 25.65 5.40
N LEU A 52 5.38 24.36 5.63
CA LEU A 52 4.53 23.45 6.43
C LEU A 52 5.29 22.80 7.60
N GLU A 53 6.41 23.40 8.02
CA GLU A 53 7.26 22.88 9.11
C GLU A 53 6.60 22.94 10.50
N GLU A 54 5.58 23.78 10.72
CA GLU A 54 5.05 23.99 12.08
C GLU A 54 4.23 22.82 12.65
N LEU A 55 3.82 21.83 11.84
CA LEU A 55 2.93 20.76 12.33
C LEU A 55 3.50 19.33 12.34
N LYS A 56 4.73 19.09 11.85
CA LYS A 56 5.28 17.72 11.80
C LYS A 56 6.74 17.64 12.26
N SER A 57 7.01 18.17 13.45
CA SER A 57 8.20 17.83 14.22
C SER A 57 8.09 16.41 14.80
N THR A 58 8.15 15.40 13.94
CA THR A 58 8.43 14.01 14.36
C THR A 58 9.76 13.64 13.76
N LYS A 59 10.83 13.97 14.50
CA LYS A 59 12.20 13.43 14.39
C LYS A 59 12.39 12.61 13.13
N SER A 60 12.79 13.26 12.03
CA SER A 60 13.03 12.59 10.75
C SER A 60 14.18 11.60 10.94
N VAL A 61 13.85 10.37 11.31
CA VAL A 61 14.71 9.22 11.04
C VAL A 61 14.94 9.29 9.54
N LYS A 62 16.20 9.47 9.13
CA LYS A 62 16.60 9.54 7.72
C LYS A 62 16.37 8.17 7.10
N LEU A 63 15.12 7.88 6.75
CA LEU A 63 14.75 6.63 6.10
C LEU A 63 15.39 6.64 4.72
N LYS A 64 16.26 5.68 4.47
CA LYS A 64 16.90 5.49 3.18
C LYS A 64 15.96 4.72 2.25
N GLU A 65 16.18 4.88 0.96
CA GLU A 65 15.51 4.09 -0.07
C GLU A 65 15.87 2.60 0.01
N ASP A 66 17.04 2.29 0.56
CA ASP A 66 17.55 0.94 0.72
C ASP A 66 17.16 0.34 2.08
N LEU A 67 16.22 -0.60 2.05
CA LEU A 67 15.72 -1.33 3.22
C LEU A 67 16.82 -2.14 3.92
N LEU A 68 17.81 -2.66 3.19
CA LEU A 68 18.90 -3.48 3.75
C LEU A 68 19.93 -2.66 4.52
N SER A 69 19.99 -1.35 4.26
CA SER A 69 20.93 -0.43 4.92
C SER A 69 20.47 0.04 6.31
N HIS A 70 19.27 -0.35 6.75
CA HIS A 70 18.68 0.05 8.03
C HIS A 70 18.96 -0.95 9.14
N THR A 71 19.05 -0.43 10.36
CA THR A 71 18.92 -1.27 11.55
C THR A 71 17.47 -1.76 11.72
N SER A 72 17.25 -2.88 12.41
CA SER A 72 15.90 -3.43 12.63
C SER A 72 14.95 -2.43 13.29
N ALA A 73 15.45 -1.53 14.13
CA ALA A 73 14.67 -0.49 14.79
C ALA A 73 14.17 0.58 13.81
N GLU A 74 15.05 1.05 12.92
CA GLU A 74 14.69 2.05 11.89
C GLU A 74 13.74 1.44 10.86
N LEU A 75 13.97 0.18 10.48
CA LEU A 75 13.10 -0.56 9.58
C LEU A 75 11.69 -0.69 10.17
N ASN A 76 11.55 -1.10 11.43
CA ASN A 76 10.25 -1.24 12.08
C ASN A 76 9.50 0.11 12.19
N TYR A 77 10.23 1.17 12.53
CA TYR A 77 9.69 2.53 12.54
C TYR A 77 9.18 2.93 11.14
N GLY A 78 10.04 2.80 10.13
CA GLY A 78 9.69 3.19 8.77
C GLY A 78 8.57 2.34 8.16
N LEU A 79 8.52 1.02 8.43
CA LEU A 79 7.43 0.15 7.99
C LEU A 79 6.08 0.54 8.62
N THR A 80 6.07 0.87 9.91
CA THR A 80 4.86 1.35 10.58
C THR A 80 4.33 2.62 9.92
N HIS A 81 5.21 3.56 9.59
CA HIS A 81 4.83 4.79 8.89
C HIS A 81 4.46 4.56 7.43
N PHE A 82 5.16 3.68 6.73
CA PHE A 82 4.88 3.28 5.36
C PHE A 82 3.45 2.76 5.25
N VAL A 83 3.06 1.77 6.06
CA VAL A 83 1.71 1.19 6.03
C VAL A 83 0.60 2.23 6.25
N ASN A 84 0.86 3.23 7.10
CA ASN A 84 -0.14 4.26 7.44
C ASN A 84 -0.24 5.39 6.41
N GLU A 85 0.83 5.67 5.67
CA GLU A 85 0.90 6.85 4.78
C GLU A 85 1.08 6.53 3.31
N ILE A 86 1.34 5.27 2.97
CA ILE A 86 1.50 4.82 1.59
C ILE A 86 0.22 5.11 0.81
N ARG A 87 0.38 5.83 -0.31
CA ARG A 87 -0.70 6.15 -1.24
C ARG A 87 -0.28 5.86 -2.66
N ARG A 88 -1.26 5.52 -3.48
CA ARG A 88 -1.04 5.32 -4.91
C ARG A 88 -0.60 6.65 -5.54
N PRO A 89 0.11 6.62 -6.68
CA PRO A 89 0.53 7.84 -7.37
C PRO A 89 -0.63 8.77 -7.77
N ASN A 90 -1.84 8.22 -7.89
CA ASN A 90 -3.07 8.97 -8.16
C ASN A 90 -3.66 9.66 -6.91
N GLY A 91 -3.04 9.50 -5.74
CA GLY A 91 -3.51 10.04 -4.46
C GLY A 91 -4.51 9.16 -3.72
N GLU A 92 -4.95 8.04 -4.30
CA GLU A 92 -5.86 7.11 -3.64
C GLU A 92 -5.15 6.28 -2.57
N ASN A 93 -5.90 5.90 -1.53
CA ASN A 93 -5.40 4.98 -0.53
C ASN A 93 -5.28 3.56 -1.12
N TYR A 94 -4.26 2.83 -0.71
CA TYR A 94 -4.19 1.40 -1.04
C TYR A 94 -5.30 0.64 -0.30
N ALA A 95 -5.84 -0.40 -0.95
CA ALA A 95 -6.70 -1.38 -0.29
C ALA A 95 -5.87 -2.17 0.73
N PRO A 96 -6.47 -2.67 1.83
CA PRO A 96 -5.74 -3.42 2.85
C PRO A 96 -5.03 -4.65 2.26
N ASP A 97 -5.66 -5.36 1.33
CA ASP A 97 -5.04 -6.48 0.62
C ASP A 97 -3.78 -6.05 -0.15
N SER A 98 -3.84 -4.90 -0.82
CA SER A 98 -2.68 -4.37 -1.55
C SER A 98 -1.53 -4.01 -0.59
N ILE A 99 -1.83 -3.42 0.56
CA ILE A 99 -0.80 -3.10 1.57
C ILE A 99 -0.16 -4.37 2.11
N TYR A 100 -0.96 -5.42 2.35
CA TYR A 100 -0.44 -6.73 2.75
C TYR A 100 0.55 -7.28 1.71
N TYR A 101 0.21 -7.25 0.41
CA TYR A 101 1.13 -7.68 -0.64
C TYR A 101 2.39 -6.84 -0.74
N LEU A 102 2.31 -5.53 -0.49
CA LEU A 102 3.50 -4.65 -0.43
C LEU A 102 4.42 -5.06 0.73
N CYS A 103 3.86 -5.28 1.91
CA CYS A 103 4.60 -5.73 3.09
C CYS A 103 5.25 -7.09 2.86
N LEU A 104 4.50 -8.04 2.30
CA LEU A 104 5.03 -9.37 1.96
C LEU A 104 6.22 -9.24 0.99
N GLY A 105 6.20 -8.24 0.09
CA GLY A 105 7.23 -8.06 -0.93
C GLY A 105 8.50 -7.48 -0.32
N ILE A 106 8.33 -6.64 0.70
CA ILE A 106 9.44 -6.17 1.53
C ILE A 106 9.98 -7.30 2.43
N GLN A 107 9.12 -8.21 2.92
CA GLN A 107 9.57 -9.37 3.68
C GLN A 107 10.42 -10.32 2.82
N GLU A 108 9.95 -10.68 1.63
CA GLU A 108 10.76 -11.41 0.64
C GLU A 108 12.03 -10.63 0.28
N TYR A 109 11.91 -9.30 0.20
CA TYR A 109 13.00 -8.31 0.23
C TYR A 109 14.21 -8.66 1.10
N LEU A 110 13.87 -8.80 2.38
CA LEU A 110 14.79 -8.81 3.50
C LEU A 110 15.26 -10.22 3.87
N TYR A 111 14.45 -11.23 3.54
CA TYR A 111 14.65 -12.61 3.98
C TYR A 111 14.75 -13.63 2.84
N GLY A 112 14.50 -13.23 1.58
CA GLY A 112 14.67 -14.06 0.38
C GLY A 112 16.11 -14.08 -0.10
#